data_AF-A0A9P0P0H5-F1
#
_entry.id   AF-A0A9P0P0H5-F1
#
_cell.length_a   1.000
_cell.length_b   1.000
_cell.length_c   1.000
_cell.angle_alpha   90.00
_cell.angle_beta   90.00
_cell.angle_gamma   90.00
#
_symmetry.space_group_name_H-M   'P 1'
#
loop_
_entity.id
_entity.type
_entity.pdbx_description
1 polymer ?
#
loop_
_entity_poly.entity_id
_entity_poly.type
_entity_poly.pdbx_seq_one_letter_code
_entity_poly.pdbx_strand_id
1 'polypeptide(L)'
;MDTKDKILKENLMKRKTDIAYLTDLFTKFNMVNLQLQGDSSNLIKTKFILSAFLSRVKLMKQNIGRGEFSQFPNLSQTSCQEDDVSTYVQHLNALYSDFKSRFEDILTMVIPPWIINPYGDIEETNVIIQEELTELSTNEDLRFSLKTDISNSGCKTTYPLLIPYYGI
;
A
#
# COMPACT_ATOMS: atom_id res chain seq x y z
N MET A 1 -38.53 25.63 -11.17
CA MET A 1 -37.67 24.53 -10.72
C MET A 1 -38.57 23.57 -9.98
N ASP A 2 -38.62 22.29 -10.38
CA ASP A 2 -39.57 21.32 -9.84
C ASP A 2 -39.30 21.13 -8.33
N THR A 3 -40.33 20.91 -7.52
CA THR A 3 -40.20 20.74 -6.04
C THR A 3 -39.21 19.62 -5.72
N LYS A 4 -39.16 18.60 -6.57
CA LYS A 4 -38.18 17.49 -6.50
C LYS A 4 -36.74 17.97 -6.65
N ASP A 5 -36.46 18.89 -7.59
CA ASP A 5 -35.11 19.42 -7.82
C ASP A 5 -34.62 20.24 -6.63
N LYS A 6 -35.53 20.98 -5.97
CA LYS A 6 -35.20 21.76 -4.77
C LYS A 6 -34.83 20.85 -3.59
N ILE A 7 -35.62 19.80 -3.36
CA ILE A 7 -35.34 18.80 -2.31
C ILE A 7 -34.00 18.09 -2.58
N LEU A 8 -33.75 17.70 -3.83
CA LEU A 8 -32.49 17.05 -4.21
C LEU A 8 -31.29 17.98 -3.95
N LYS A 9 -31.39 19.25 -4.35
CA LYS A 9 -30.34 20.25 -4.12
C LYS A 9 -30.05 20.43 -2.63
N GLU A 10 -31.08 20.56 -1.79
CA GLU A 10 -30.90 20.70 -0.35
C GLU A 10 -30.23 19.46 0.27
N ASN A 11 -30.61 18.26 -0.15
CA ASN A 11 -29.99 17.02 0.31
C ASN A 11 -28.52 16.90 -0.10
N LEU A 12 -28.18 17.26 -1.36
CA LEU A 12 -26.79 17.28 -1.83
C LEU A 12 -25.95 18.30 -1.07
N MET A 13 -26.49 19.48 -0.81
CA MET A 13 -25.80 20.50 -0.03
C MET A 13 -25.50 20.03 1.40
N LYS A 14 -26.42 19.28 2.03
CA LYS A 14 -26.20 18.67 3.36
C LYS A 14 -25.11 17.60 3.36
N ARG A 15 -24.87 16.93 2.23
CA ARG A 15 -23.87 15.84 2.09
C ARG A 15 -22.58 16.27 1.41
N LYS A 16 -22.42 17.56 1.10
CA LYS A 16 -21.29 18.08 0.33
C LYS A 16 -19.94 17.73 0.98
N THR A 17 -19.83 17.92 2.30
CA THR A 17 -18.61 17.62 3.07
C THR A 17 -18.32 16.13 3.07
N ASP A 18 -19.33 15.29 3.33
CA ASP A 18 -19.21 13.82 3.30
C ASP A 18 -18.70 13.33 1.94
N ILE A 19 -19.30 13.83 0.86
CA ILE A 19 -18.94 13.47 -0.52
C ILE A 19 -17.50 13.88 -0.83
N ALA A 20 -17.09 15.09 -0.41
CA ALA A 20 -15.74 15.57 -0.62
C ALA A 20 -14.70 14.69 0.10
N TYR A 21 -14.94 14.37 1.36
CA TYR A 21 -14.11 13.46 2.15
C TYR A 21 -14.00 12.07 1.50
N LEU A 22 -15.13 11.47 1.13
CA LEU A 22 -15.15 10.15 0.52
C LEU A 22 -14.45 10.15 -0.84
N THR A 23 -14.62 11.20 -1.65
CA THR A 23 -13.95 11.33 -2.95
C THR A 23 -12.43 11.32 -2.79
N ASP A 24 -11.90 12.09 -1.83
CA ASP A 24 -10.46 12.11 -1.53
C ASP A 24 -9.97 10.75 -1.04
N LEU A 25 -10.71 10.10 -0.15
CA LEU A 25 -10.38 8.79 0.40
C LEU A 25 -10.37 7.70 -0.69
N PHE A 26 -11.43 7.62 -1.50
CA PHE A 26 -11.55 6.65 -2.59
C PHE A 26 -10.48 6.85 -3.66
N THR A 27 -10.04 8.09 -3.89
CA THR A 27 -8.89 8.36 -4.77
C THR A 27 -7.64 7.66 -4.25
N LYS A 28 -7.35 7.71 -2.93
CA LYS A 28 -6.21 6.99 -2.33
C LYS A 28 -6.38 5.48 -2.42
N PHE A 29 -7.59 4.96 -2.24
CA PHE A 29 -7.90 3.54 -2.40
C PHE A 29 -7.63 3.05 -3.82
N ASN A 30 -8.13 3.77 -4.82
CA ASN A 30 -7.95 3.39 -6.21
C ASN A 30 -6.47 3.35 -6.59
N MET A 31 -5.65 4.27 -6.10
CA MET A 31 -4.20 4.22 -6.31
C MET A 31 -3.56 2.95 -5.75
N VAL A 32 -3.99 2.50 -4.56
CA VAL A 32 -3.49 1.26 -3.95
C VAL A 32 -4.03 0.03 -4.66
N ASN A 33 -5.31 0.01 -5.00
CA ASN A 33 -5.93 -1.09 -5.75
C ASN A 33 -5.23 -1.30 -7.10
N LEU A 34 -4.90 -0.23 -7.83
CA LEU A 34 -4.14 -0.30 -9.08
C LEU A 34 -2.73 -0.89 -8.86
N GLN A 35 -2.06 -0.53 -7.76
CA GLN A 35 -0.75 -1.11 -7.43
C GLN A 35 -0.85 -2.60 -7.09
N LEU A 36 -1.95 -3.02 -6.47
CA LEU A 36 -2.17 -4.41 -6.08
C LEU A 36 -2.60 -5.30 -7.26
N GLN A 37 -3.32 -4.75 -8.24
CA GLN A 37 -3.83 -5.46 -9.43
C GLN A 37 -2.82 -5.60 -10.56
N GLY A 38 -1.65 -4.95 -10.49
CA GLY A 38 -0.66 -5.01 -11.57
C GLY A 38 -0.02 -6.40 -11.74
N ASP A 39 0.35 -6.72 -12.99
CA ASP A 39 0.83 -8.04 -13.45
C ASP A 39 2.11 -8.59 -12.77
N SER A 40 2.75 -7.82 -11.88
CA SER A 40 3.99 -8.18 -11.17
C SER A 40 3.87 -8.16 -9.64
N SER A 41 2.64 -8.26 -9.10
CA SER A 41 2.38 -8.23 -7.66
C SER A 41 2.72 -9.60 -7.04
N ASN A 42 3.77 -9.65 -6.21
CA ASN A 42 4.07 -10.78 -5.34
C ASN A 42 3.80 -10.41 -3.88
N LEU A 43 3.75 -11.41 -2.99
CA LEU A 43 3.40 -11.20 -1.57
C LEU A 43 4.30 -10.18 -0.86
N ILE A 44 5.58 -10.09 -1.23
CA ILE A 44 6.53 -9.10 -0.69
C ILE A 44 6.11 -7.69 -1.11
N LYS A 45 5.84 -7.48 -2.39
CA LYS A 45 5.33 -6.21 -2.93
C LYS A 45 4.01 -5.83 -2.27
N THR A 46 3.09 -6.78 -2.16
CA THR A 46 1.78 -6.60 -1.50
C THR A 46 1.97 -6.16 -0.05
N LYS A 47 2.84 -6.81 0.72
CA LYS A 47 3.17 -6.43 2.11
C LYS A 47 3.64 -4.98 2.20
N PHE A 48 4.56 -4.56 1.34
CA PHE A 48 5.06 -3.18 1.35
C PHE A 48 3.98 -2.16 0.97
N ILE A 49 3.18 -2.45 -0.06
CA ILE A 49 2.07 -1.58 -0.50
C ILE A 49 1.06 -1.39 0.64
N LEU A 50 0.62 -2.49 1.28
CA LEU A 50 -0.33 -2.46 2.38
C LEU A 50 0.24 -1.73 3.62
N SER A 51 1.50 -1.99 3.97
CA SER A 51 2.18 -1.33 5.09
C SER A 51 2.28 0.19 4.87
N ALA A 52 2.62 0.61 3.65
CA ALA A 52 2.66 2.01 3.28
C ALA A 52 1.26 2.65 3.29
N PHE A 53 0.24 1.92 2.83
CA PHE A 53 -1.14 2.40 2.86
C PHE A 53 -1.66 2.60 4.29
N LEU A 54 -1.48 1.61 5.17
CA LEU A 54 -1.85 1.73 6.59
C LEU A 54 -1.14 2.89 7.28
N SER A 55 0.14 3.12 6.94
CA SER A 55 0.90 4.28 7.44
C SER A 55 0.28 5.60 6.97
N ARG A 56 -0.16 5.69 5.71
CA ARG A 56 -0.88 6.87 5.20
C ARG A 56 -2.23 7.07 5.89
N VAL A 57 -3.03 6.01 6.08
CA VAL A 57 -4.33 6.12 6.80
C VAL A 57 -4.12 6.63 8.22
N LYS A 58 -3.08 6.15 8.92
CA LYS A 58 -2.72 6.63 10.26
C LYS A 58 -2.36 8.13 10.24
N LEU A 59 -1.57 8.58 9.27
CA LEU A 59 -1.21 9.99 9.11
C LEU A 59 -2.44 10.85 8.77
N MET A 60 -3.29 10.41 7.85
CA MET A 60 -4.54 11.08 7.49
C MET A 60 -5.44 11.28 8.71
N LYS A 61 -5.56 10.24 9.55
CA LYS A 61 -6.32 10.30 10.81
C LYS A 61 -5.76 11.35 11.77
N GLN A 62 -4.43 11.41 11.93
CA GLN A 62 -3.78 12.38 12.81
C GLN A 62 -3.92 13.82 12.29
N ASN A 63 -3.76 14.01 10.98
CA ASN A 63 -3.82 15.33 10.35
C ASN A 63 -5.24 15.88 10.37
N ILE A 64 -6.23 15.08 9.98
CA ILE A 64 -7.62 15.53 9.97
C ILE A 64 -8.11 15.88 11.39
N GLY A 65 -7.68 15.12 12.41
CA GLY A 65 -7.96 15.42 13.81
C GLY A 65 -7.30 16.71 14.33
N ARG A 66 -6.30 17.25 13.62
CA ARG A 66 -5.70 18.57 13.88
C ARG A 66 -6.32 19.69 13.03
N GLY A 67 -7.33 19.39 12.21
CA GLY A 67 -7.88 20.33 11.24
C GLY A 67 -6.97 20.56 10.02
N GLU A 68 -5.99 19.69 9.78
CA GLU A 68 -5.09 19.77 8.63
C GLU A 68 -5.64 18.93 7.46
N PHE A 69 -6.12 19.62 6.43
CA PHE A 69 -6.83 19.03 5.29
C PHE A 69 -6.01 19.00 3.98
N SER A 70 -4.74 19.38 3.98
CA SER A 70 -3.88 19.39 2.76
C SER A 70 -3.85 18.07 1.99
N GLN A 71 -4.06 16.94 2.67
CA GLN A 71 -4.12 15.61 2.06
C GLN A 71 -5.47 15.27 1.41
N PHE A 72 -6.47 16.13 1.64
CA PHE A 72 -7.87 16.03 1.22
C PHE A 72 -8.25 17.26 0.38
N PRO A 73 -7.84 17.32 -0.91
CA PRO A 73 -8.03 18.50 -1.74
C PRO A 73 -9.49 18.86 -1.97
N ASN A 74 -10.42 17.91 -2.00
CA ASN A 74 -11.84 18.21 -2.11
C ASN A 74 -12.41 18.67 -0.76
N LEU A 75 -12.08 17.98 0.33
CA LEU A 75 -12.57 18.33 1.67
C LEU A 75 -12.12 19.71 2.11
N SER A 76 -10.87 20.10 1.80
CA SER A 76 -10.32 21.41 2.15
C SER A 76 -11.06 22.60 1.52
N GLN A 77 -11.89 22.35 0.50
CA GLN A 77 -12.75 23.35 -0.15
C GLN A 77 -14.16 23.43 0.47
N THR A 78 -14.42 22.67 1.53
CA THR A 78 -15.72 22.62 2.21
C THR A 78 -15.62 23.21 3.62
N SER A 79 -16.77 23.55 4.21
CA SER A 79 -16.84 23.99 5.60
C SER A 79 -16.99 22.77 6.51
N CYS A 80 -15.87 22.07 6.72
CA CYS A 80 -15.79 20.91 7.60
C CYS A 80 -15.94 21.35 9.07
N GLN A 81 -16.97 20.85 9.75
CA GLN A 81 -17.24 21.17 11.17
C GLN A 81 -16.52 20.20 12.11
N GLU A 82 -16.47 20.52 13.40
CA GLU A 82 -15.83 19.66 14.41
C GLU A 82 -16.49 18.27 14.50
N ASP A 83 -17.82 18.19 14.38
CA ASP A 83 -18.56 16.93 14.34
C ASP A 83 -18.20 16.08 13.10
N ASP A 84 -17.98 16.73 11.94
CA ASP A 84 -17.53 16.07 10.72
C ASP A 84 -16.12 15.50 10.93
N VAL A 85 -15.21 16.28 11.52
CA VAL A 85 -13.83 15.85 11.84
C VAL A 85 -13.85 14.63 12.76
N SER A 86 -14.64 14.66 13.84
CA SER A 86 -14.79 13.53 14.76
C SER A 86 -15.27 12.27 14.03
N THR A 87 -16.28 12.41 13.18
CA THR A 87 -16.83 11.33 12.35
C THR A 87 -15.77 10.74 11.42
N TYR A 88 -14.99 11.59 10.73
CA TYR A 88 -13.95 11.14 9.81
C TYR A 88 -12.74 10.50 10.53
N VAL A 89 -12.36 11.01 11.71
CA VAL A 89 -11.33 10.38 12.54
C VAL A 89 -11.77 8.97 12.96
N GLN A 90 -13.02 8.82 13.40
CA GLN A 90 -13.59 7.51 13.76
C GLN A 90 -13.61 6.57 12.56
N HIS A 91 -14.06 7.06 11.39
CA HIS A 91 -14.08 6.26 10.16
C HIS A 91 -12.68 5.81 9.75
N LEU A 92 -11.67 6.69 9.73
CA LEU A 92 -10.28 6.32 9.41
C LEU A 92 -9.70 5.32 10.42
N ASN A 93 -10.11 5.39 11.70
CA ASN A 93 -9.69 4.44 12.71
C ASN A 93 -10.31 3.04 12.50
N ALA A 94 -11.61 3.00 12.18
CA ALA A 94 -12.29 1.75 11.84
C ALA A 94 -11.67 1.13 10.58
N LEU A 95 -11.43 1.96 9.55
CA LEU A 95 -10.79 1.55 8.31
C LEU A 95 -9.39 0.97 8.51
N TYR A 96 -8.56 1.64 9.32
CA TYR A 96 -7.23 1.14 9.68
C TYR A 96 -7.32 -0.23 10.35
N SER A 97 -8.25 -0.39 11.29
CA SER A 97 -8.41 -1.63 12.06
C SER A 97 -8.90 -2.78 11.17
N ASP A 98 -9.86 -2.49 10.29
CA ASP A 98 -10.40 -3.44 9.31
C ASP A 98 -9.31 -3.92 8.35
N PHE A 99 -8.50 -2.99 7.77
CA PHE A 99 -7.37 -3.37 6.91
C PHE A 99 -6.30 -4.17 7.66
N LYS A 100 -5.98 -3.77 8.89
CA LYS A 100 -4.98 -4.49 9.69
C LYS A 100 -5.43 -5.93 9.95
N SER A 101 -6.71 -6.15 10.27
CA SER A 101 -7.26 -7.47 10.53
C SER A 101 -7.38 -8.31 9.26
N ARG A 102 -7.90 -7.74 8.16
CA ARG A 102 -8.09 -8.49 6.90
C ARG A 102 -6.79 -8.95 6.26
N PHE A 103 -5.70 -8.20 6.46
CA PHE A 103 -4.40 -8.49 5.85
C PHE A 103 -3.34 -8.87 6.88
N GLU A 104 -3.75 -9.36 8.05
CA GLU A 104 -2.84 -9.68 9.15
C GLU A 104 -1.73 -10.64 8.72
N ASP A 105 -2.05 -11.71 8.01
CA ASP A 105 -1.07 -12.71 7.55
C ASP A 105 0.02 -12.09 6.68
N ILE A 106 -0.36 -11.23 5.74
CA ILE A 106 0.58 -10.55 4.84
C ILE A 106 1.41 -9.52 5.63
N LEU A 107 0.76 -8.76 6.51
CA LEU A 107 1.40 -7.71 7.31
C LEU A 107 2.36 -8.28 8.36
N THR A 108 2.12 -9.49 8.86
CA THR A 108 2.97 -10.18 9.84
C THR A 108 4.00 -11.12 9.20
N MET A 109 3.85 -11.44 7.91
CA MET A 109 4.79 -12.28 7.14
C MET A 109 6.25 -11.87 7.35
N VAL A 110 7.08 -12.79 7.86
CA VAL A 110 8.52 -12.58 7.95
C VAL A 110 9.12 -12.88 6.57
N ILE A 111 9.88 -11.92 6.03
CA ILE A 111 10.59 -12.10 4.76
C ILE A 111 12.04 -12.48 5.10
N PRO A 112 12.49 -13.70 4.80
CA PRO A 112 13.88 -14.09 4.98
C PRO A 112 14.83 -13.15 4.22
N PRO A 113 15.97 -12.74 4.81
CA PRO A 113 16.90 -11.81 4.18
C PRO A 113 17.40 -12.27 2.79
N TRP A 114 17.61 -13.57 2.62
CA TRP A 114 18.07 -14.16 1.36
C TRP A 114 17.07 -14.00 0.21
N ILE A 115 15.77 -13.86 0.49
CA ILE A 115 14.77 -13.57 -0.56
C ILE A 115 14.92 -12.14 -1.08
N ILE A 116 15.37 -11.21 -0.22
CA ILE A 116 15.62 -9.81 -0.59
C ILE A 116 16.98 -9.69 -1.27
N ASN A 117 17.98 -10.40 -0.76
CA ASN A 117 19.33 -10.42 -1.28
C ASN A 117 19.91 -11.85 -1.22
N PRO A 118 19.83 -12.62 -2.32
CA PRO A 118 20.33 -14.00 -2.35
C PRO A 118 21.87 -14.09 -2.31
N TYR A 119 22.57 -12.96 -2.49
CA TYR A 119 24.03 -12.85 -2.40
C TYR A 119 24.49 -12.25 -1.05
N GLY A 120 23.57 -12.14 -0.09
CA GLY A 120 23.87 -11.71 1.26
C GLY A 120 24.48 -12.81 2.10
N ASP A 121 24.78 -12.48 3.35
CA ASP A 121 25.16 -13.47 4.35
C ASP A 121 23.99 -14.45 4.60
N ILE A 122 24.30 -15.75 4.56
CA ILE A 122 23.35 -16.84 4.75
C ILE A 122 23.58 -17.61 6.07
N GLU A 123 24.56 -17.20 6.90
CA GLU A 123 24.95 -17.91 8.13
C GLU A 123 23.79 -18.14 9.13
N GLU A 124 22.83 -17.22 9.20
CA GLU A 124 21.65 -17.34 10.07
C GLU A 124 20.49 -18.16 9.46
N THR A 125 20.65 -18.67 8.23
CA THR A 125 19.61 -19.43 7.50
C THR A 125 19.64 -20.91 7.90
N ASN A 126 18.54 -21.65 7.68
CA ASN A 126 18.53 -23.11 7.89
C ASN A 126 19.61 -23.81 7.06
N VAL A 127 20.33 -24.78 7.65
CA VAL A 127 21.46 -25.50 7.01
C VAL A 127 21.11 -26.08 5.63
N ILE A 128 19.90 -26.61 5.45
CA ILE A 128 19.46 -27.17 4.16
C ILE A 128 19.39 -26.07 3.10
N ILE A 129 18.85 -24.90 3.48
CA ILE A 129 18.75 -23.74 2.59
C ILE A 129 20.13 -23.11 2.36
N GLN A 130 21.04 -23.16 3.35
CA GLN A 130 22.41 -22.68 3.17
C GLN A 130 23.14 -23.46 2.07
N GLU A 131 23.00 -24.79 2.04
CA GLU A 131 23.60 -25.63 1.01
C GLU A 131 23.07 -25.25 -0.39
N GLU A 132 21.75 -25.13 -0.55
CA GLU A 132 21.12 -24.70 -1.81
C GLU A 132 21.54 -23.28 -2.22
N LEU A 133 21.64 -22.35 -1.27
CA LEU A 133 22.05 -20.97 -1.53
C LEU A 133 23.56 -20.81 -1.74
N THR A 134 24.40 -21.80 -1.43
CA THR A 134 25.86 -21.68 -1.60
C THR A 134 26.25 -21.55 -3.07
N GLU A 135 25.61 -22.35 -3.94
CA GLU A 135 25.84 -22.26 -5.39
C GLU A 135 25.30 -20.95 -5.97
N LEU A 136 24.14 -20.49 -5.48
CA LEU A 136 23.52 -19.24 -5.96
C LEU A 136 24.29 -18.00 -5.51
N SER A 137 24.72 -17.95 -4.24
CA SER A 137 25.40 -16.81 -3.61
C SER A 137 26.81 -16.59 -4.15
N THR A 138 27.45 -17.62 -4.70
CA THR A 138 28.79 -17.55 -5.30
C THR A 138 28.77 -17.32 -6.81
N ASN A 139 27.60 -17.32 -7.45
CA ASN A 139 27.48 -17.12 -8.89
C ASN A 139 27.58 -15.62 -9.27
N GLU A 140 28.81 -15.16 -9.50
CA GLU A 140 29.11 -13.77 -9.86
C GLU A 140 28.57 -13.37 -11.24
N ASP A 141 28.45 -14.29 -12.19
CA ASP A 141 27.89 -14.02 -13.52
C ASP A 141 26.40 -13.66 -13.44
N LEU A 142 25.63 -14.43 -12.66
CA LEU A 142 24.23 -14.11 -12.36
C LEU A 142 24.11 -12.80 -11.58
N ARG A 143 24.99 -12.59 -10.60
CA ARG A 143 25.01 -11.37 -9.79
C ARG A 143 25.25 -10.12 -10.63
N PHE A 144 26.19 -10.19 -11.57
CA PHE A 144 26.51 -9.11 -12.49
C PHE A 144 25.36 -8.85 -13.47
N SER A 145 24.76 -9.90 -14.02
CA SER A 145 23.60 -9.81 -14.91
C SER A 145 22.42 -9.13 -14.22
N LEU A 146 22.07 -9.56 -13.00
CA LEU A 146 21.03 -8.94 -12.17
C LEU A 146 21.31 -7.46 -11.87
N LYS A 147 22.55 -7.10 -11.48
CA LYS A 147 22.93 -5.71 -11.22
C LYS A 147 22.82 -4.84 -12.48
N THR A 148 23.19 -5.40 -13.63
CA THR A 148 23.14 -4.72 -14.93
C THR A 148 21.70 -4.47 -15.37
N ASP A 149 20.82 -5.47 -15.21
CA ASP A 149 19.39 -5.33 -15.50
C ASP A 149 18.71 -4.29 -14.58
N ILE A 150 19.05 -4.30 -13.28
CA ILE A 150 18.58 -3.29 -12.33
C ILE A 150 19.05 -1.89 -12.74
N SER A 151 20.30 -1.74 -13.18
CA SER A 151 20.90 -0.45 -13.57
C SER A 151 20.36 0.09 -14.90
N ASN A 152 20.03 -0.81 -15.85
CA ASN A 152 19.48 -0.44 -17.15
C ASN A 152 17.97 -0.16 -17.11
N SER A 153 17.26 -0.66 -16.09
CA SER A 153 15.86 -0.32 -15.84
C SER A 153 15.75 1.03 -15.11
N GLY A 154 15.69 2.13 -15.87
CA GLY A 154 15.60 3.50 -15.33
C GLY A 154 14.38 3.86 -14.44
N CYS A 155 13.61 2.89 -13.92
CA CYS A 155 12.55 3.15 -12.94
C CYS A 155 12.15 1.90 -12.14
N LYS A 156 12.28 1.98 -10.80
CA LYS A 156 11.53 1.29 -9.73
C LYS A 156 11.19 -0.21 -9.90
N THR A 157 12.13 -1.03 -9.44
CA THR A 157 11.93 -2.30 -8.71
C THR A 157 10.92 -3.29 -9.32
N THR A 158 11.39 -4.00 -10.33
CA THR A 158 10.91 -5.33 -10.68
C THR A 158 11.87 -6.33 -10.06
N TYR A 159 11.44 -7.09 -9.05
CA TYR A 159 12.21 -8.23 -8.55
C TYR A 159 12.02 -9.37 -9.57
N PRO A 160 13.08 -9.85 -10.25
CA PRO A 160 12.97 -11.07 -11.03
C PRO A 160 12.82 -12.25 -10.05
N LEU A 161 11.71 -12.98 -10.18
CA LEU A 161 11.48 -14.24 -9.47
C LEU A 161 12.46 -15.28 -10.02
N LEU A 162 13.44 -15.69 -9.22
CA LEU A 162 14.24 -16.88 -9.48
C LEU A 162 13.56 -18.06 -8.80
N ILE A 163 12.49 -18.57 -9.41
CA ILE A 163 12.03 -19.93 -9.11
C ILE A 163 12.53 -20.79 -10.27
N PRO A 164 13.50 -21.70 -10.05
CA PRO A 164 13.88 -22.66 -11.08
C PRO A 164 12.66 -23.56 -11.38
N TYR A 165 12.22 -23.55 -12.64
CA TYR A 165 11.30 -24.55 -13.16
C TYR A 165 12.00 -25.91 -13.11
N TYR A 166 11.78 -26.67 -12.03
CA TYR A 166 12.00 -28.11 -12.09
C TYR A 166 10.74 -28.73 -12.69
N GLY A 167 10.83 -29.04 -13.99
CA GLY A 167 9.86 -29.88 -14.68
C GLY A 167 9.85 -31.28 -14.07
N ILE A 168 8.64 -31.81 -13.92
CA ILE A 168 8.36 -33.24 -13.71
C ILE A 168 8.53 -33.96 -15.04
#